data_AF-A0A931M998-F1
#
_entry.id   AF-A0A931M998-F1
#
_cell.length_a   1.000
_cell.length_b   1.000
_cell.length_c   1.000
_cell.angle_alpha   90.00
_cell.angle_beta   90.00
_cell.angle_gamma   90.00
#
_symmetry.space_group_name_H-M   'P 1'
#
loop_
_entity.id
_entity.type
_entity.pdbx_description
1 polymer ?
#
loop_
_entity_poly.entity_id
_entity_poly.type
_entity_poly.pdbx_seq_one_letter_code
_entity_poly.pdbx_strand_id
1 'polypeptide(L)'
;MGKNILGLDLGTNSIGWALIEQNFEEKQGQILGMGSRVTPMSQDILGEFGKGNSVSQTAERTSYRSTRRLRERYLLRRERLHRVLNVLGFLPTHYA
;
A
#
# COMPACT_ATOMS: atom_id res chain seq x y z
N MET A 1 36.65 -15.05 19.78
CA MET A 1 35.27 -15.54 19.56
C MET A 1 34.72 -14.84 18.33
N GLY A 2 34.32 -15.58 17.30
CA GLY A 2 33.82 -15.00 16.05
C GLY A 2 32.53 -14.21 16.25
N LYS A 3 32.40 -13.06 15.57
CA LYS A 3 31.16 -12.27 15.54
C LYS A 3 30.45 -12.48 14.22
N ASN A 4 29.16 -12.76 14.28
CA ASN A 4 28.31 -12.80 13.09
C ASN A 4 27.78 -11.39 12.79
N ILE A 5 27.94 -10.94 11.54
CA ILE A 5 27.54 -9.62 11.06
C ILE A 5 26.60 -9.81 9.88
N LEU A 6 25.42 -9.20 9.96
CA LEU A 6 24.44 -9.16 8.88
C LEU A 6 24.53 -7.80 8.17
N GLY A 7 25.00 -7.79 6.93
CA GLY A 7 24.92 -6.64 6.03
C GLY A 7 23.62 -6.66 5.24
N LEU A 8 22.94 -5.51 5.16
CA LEU A 8 21.73 -5.31 4.39
C LEU A 8 21.92 -4.13 3.43
N ASP A 9 21.61 -4.35 2.16
CA ASP A 9 21.54 -3.33 1.11
C ASP A 9 20.08 -3.18 0.66
N LEU A 10 19.49 -2.01 0.93
CA LEU A 10 18.07 -1.74 0.72
C LEU A 10 17.88 -0.89 -0.53
N GLY A 11 17.53 -1.55 -1.63
CA GLY A 11 17.09 -0.91 -2.87
C GLY A 11 15.58 -0.65 -2.92
N THR A 12 15.10 -0.06 -4.01
CA THR A 12 13.69 0.28 -4.20
C THR A 12 12.79 -0.95 -4.39
N ASN A 13 13.32 -2.02 -4.97
CA ASN A 13 12.63 -3.30 -5.21
C ASN A 13 13.47 -4.52 -4.82
N SER A 14 14.60 -4.34 -4.15
CA SER A 14 15.48 -5.44 -3.78
C SER A 14 16.11 -5.25 -2.42
N ILE A 15 16.34 -6.35 -1.71
CA ILE A 15 17.11 -6.39 -0.48
C ILE A 15 18.28 -7.34 -0.69
N GLY A 16 19.47 -6.78 -0.88
CA GLY A 16 20.72 -7.55 -0.81
C GLY A 16 21.04 -7.88 0.63
N TRP A 17 21.48 -9.11 0.90
CA TRP A 17 21.92 -9.49 2.25
C TRP A 17 23.17 -10.36 2.19
N ALA A 18 24.03 -10.19 3.19
CA ALA A 18 25.19 -11.05 3.41
C ALA A 18 25.37 -11.27 4.92
N LEU A 19 25.53 -12.52 5.32
CA LEU A 19 25.88 -12.92 6.67
C LEU A 19 27.34 -13.37 6.66
N ILE A 20 28.18 -12.68 7.42
CA ILE A 20 29.60 -13.00 7.55
C ILE A 20 29.91 -13.32 9.02
N GLU A 21 30.89 -14.19 9.22
CA GLU A 21 31.54 -14.38 10.50
C GLU A 21 32.92 -13.73 10.43
N GLN A 22 33.25 -12.90 11.42
CA GLN A 22 34.53 -12.19 11.47
C GLN A 22 35.16 -12.36 12.87
N ASN A 23 36.41 -12.83 12.91
CA ASN A 23 37.29 -12.71 14.06
C ASN A 23 38.23 -11.52 13.85
N PHE A 24 38.02 -10.45 14.62
CA PHE A 24 38.79 -9.21 14.50
C PHE A 24 40.23 -9.33 15.01
N GLU A 25 40.49 -10.21 15.97
CA GLU A 25 41.83 -10.40 16.56
C GLU A 25 42.75 -11.19 15.62
N GLU A 26 42.23 -12.29 15.07
CA GLU A 26 42.95 -13.16 14.15
C GLU A 26 42.90 -12.69 12.70
N LYS A 27 42.14 -11.62 12.42
CA LYS A 27 41.86 -11.09 11.06
C LYS A 27 41.35 -12.14 10.07
N GLN A 28 40.68 -13.16 10.58
CA GLN A 28 40.05 -14.20 9.77
C GLN A 28 38.54 -13.95 9.69
N GLY A 29 37.94 -14.34 8.57
CA GLY A 29 36.50 -14.25 8.39
C GLY A 29 36.02 -15.12 7.25
N GLN A 30 34.72 -15.42 7.25
CA GLN A 30 34.07 -16.24 6.24
C GLN A 30 32.67 -15.73 5.92
N ILE A 31 32.22 -15.96 4.69
CA ILE A 31 30.84 -15.70 4.28
C ILE A 31 30.02 -16.94 4.64
N LEU A 32 29.08 -16.78 5.56
CA LEU A 32 28.15 -17.84 5.96
C LEU A 32 27.00 -17.97 4.97
N GLY A 33 26.62 -16.87 4.33
CA GLY A 33 25.59 -16.86 3.30
C GLY A 33 25.38 -15.48 2.70
N MET A 34 24.85 -15.45 1.50
CA MET A 34 24.49 -14.21 0.83
C MET A 34 23.33 -14.45 -0.13
N GLY A 35 22.61 -13.38 -0.47
CA GLY A 35 21.56 -13.46 -1.46
C GLY A 35 20.94 -12.10 -1.76
N SER A 36 19.95 -12.13 -2.64
CA SER A 36 19.12 -10.96 -2.94
C SER A 36 17.67 -11.36 -2.93
N ARG A 37 16.86 -10.60 -2.21
CA ARG A 37 15.40 -10.70 -2.25
C ARG A 37 14.88 -9.67 -3.22
N VAL A 38 14.46 -10.09 -4.39
CA VAL A 38 13.75 -9.24 -5.35
C VAL A 38 12.26 -9.24 -5.00
N THR A 39 11.69 -8.05 -4.85
CA THR A 39 10.27 -7.85 -4.59
C THR A 39 9.59 -7.55 -5.92
N PRO A 40 8.63 -8.38 -6.38
CA PRO A 40 7.99 -8.15 -7.67
C PRO A 40 7.16 -6.87 -7.59
N MET A 41 7.62 -5.84 -8.29
CA MET A 41 6.94 -4.54 -8.44
C MET A 41 6.85 -4.24 -9.94
N SER A 42 5.74 -3.64 -10.39
CA SER A 42 5.62 -3.27 -11.80
C SER A 42 6.60 -2.13 -12.15
N GLN A 43 7.07 -2.14 -13.39
CA GLN A 43 7.98 -1.12 -13.92
C GLN A 43 7.39 0.29 -13.80
N ASP A 44 6.06 0.41 -13.91
CA ASP A 44 5.35 1.68 -13.81
C ASP A 44 5.45 2.30 -12.41
N ILE A 45 5.31 1.47 -11.35
CA ILE A 45 5.43 1.92 -9.95
C ILE A 45 6.89 2.33 -9.65
N LEU A 46 7.86 1.60 -10.19
CA LEU A 46 9.28 1.96 -10.11
C LEU A 46 9.57 3.30 -10.79
N GLY A 47 8.97 3.53 -11.96
CA GLY A 47 9.09 4.78 -12.71
C GLY A 47 8.45 5.97 -11.99
N GLU A 48 7.28 5.79 -11.37
CA GLU A 48 6.65 6.83 -10.54
C GLU A 48 7.46 7.14 -9.28
N PHE A 49 7.97 6.11 -8.60
CA PHE A 49 8.82 6.28 -7.42
C PHE A 49 10.11 7.04 -7.77
N GLY A 50 10.77 6.69 -8.87
CA GLY A 50 11.97 7.37 -9.37
C GLY A 50 11.72 8.83 -9.80
N LYS A 51 10.49 9.16 -10.21
CA LYS A 51 10.06 10.54 -10.52
C LYS A 51 9.68 11.36 -9.27
N GLY A 52 9.72 10.76 -8.08
CA GLY A 52 9.34 11.41 -6.82
C GLY A 52 7.83 11.45 -6.55
N ASN A 53 7.02 10.74 -7.33
CA ASN A 53 5.60 10.61 -7.07
C ASN A 53 5.38 9.56 -5.97
N SER A 54 4.90 10.02 -4.81
CA SER A 54 4.64 9.19 -3.63
C SER A 54 3.22 8.60 -3.62
N VAL A 55 2.63 8.33 -4.79
CA VAL A 55 1.31 7.74 -4.88
C VAL A 55 1.38 6.30 -4.34
N SER A 56 0.68 6.05 -3.23
CA SER A 56 0.67 4.70 -2.66
C SER A 56 -0.01 3.72 -3.61
N GLN A 57 0.44 2.47 -3.65
CA GLN A 57 -0.19 1.41 -4.44
C GLN A 57 -1.68 1.20 -4.13
N THR A 58 -2.15 1.68 -2.97
CA THR A 58 -3.55 1.56 -2.54
C THR A 58 -4.37 2.82 -2.74
N ALA A 59 -3.81 3.85 -3.39
CA ALA A 59 -4.48 5.12 -3.63
C ALA A 59 -5.73 4.95 -4.50
N GLU A 60 -5.63 4.24 -5.63
CA GLU A 60 -6.79 3.96 -6.49
C GLU A 60 -7.86 3.14 -5.78
N ARG A 61 -7.47 2.08 -5.07
CA ARG A 61 -8.40 1.27 -4.26
C ARG A 61 -9.13 2.13 -3.21
N THR A 62 -8.42 3.09 -2.61
CA THR A 62 -8.99 4.04 -1.65
C THR A 62 -9.94 5.03 -2.31
N SER A 63 -9.60 5.55 -3.49
CA SER A 63 -10.47 6.39 -4.31
C SER A 63 -11.79 5.68 -4.64
N TYR A 64 -11.72 4.48 -5.22
CA TYR A 64 -12.92 3.70 -5.55
C TYR A 64 -13.76 3.35 -4.32
N ARG A 65 -13.14 3.06 -3.18
CA ARG A 65 -13.85 2.83 -1.91
C ARG A 65 -14.59 4.09 -1.46
N SER A 66 -13.99 5.27 -1.59
CA SER A 66 -14.62 6.55 -1.25
C SER A 66 -15.83 6.82 -2.14
N THR A 67 -15.69 6.64 -3.45
CA THR A 67 -16.78 6.84 -4.42
C THR A 67 -17.98 5.95 -4.13
N ARG A 68 -17.76 4.66 -3.85
CA ARG A 68 -18.85 3.73 -3.47
C ARG A 68 -19.58 4.18 -2.19
N ARG A 69 -18.83 4.62 -1.16
CA ARG A 69 -19.42 5.12 0.08
C ARG A 69 -20.24 6.39 -0.13
N LEU A 70 -19.76 7.32 -0.96
CA LEU A 70 -20.48 8.55 -1.27
C LEU A 70 -21.79 8.27 -2.00
N ARG A 71 -21.76 7.36 -3.00
CA ARG A 71 -22.96 6.92 -3.71
C ARG A 71 -23.98 6.29 -2.78
N GLU A 72 -23.56 5.36 -1.93
CA GLU A 72 -24.46 4.69 -0.98
C GLU A 72 -25.10 5.70 -0.01
N ARG A 73 -24.30 6.62 0.55
CA ARG A 73 -24.81 7.69 1.42
C ARG A 73 -25.80 8.60 0.69
N TYR A 74 -25.61 8.85 -0.61
CA TYR A 74 -26.53 9.66 -1.40
C TYR A 74 -27.87 8.94 -1.61
N LEU A 75 -27.83 7.65 -1.94
CA LEU A 75 -29.03 6.83 -2.13
C LEU A 75 -29.86 6.74 -0.84
N LEU A 76 -29.22 6.41 0.29
CA LEU A 76 -29.89 6.34 1.60
C LEU A 76 -30.51 7.68 2.02
N ARG A 77 -29.82 8.80 1.77
CA ARG A 77 -30.34 10.15 2.07
C ARG A 77 -31.54 10.49 1.19
N ARG A 78 -31.50 10.15 -0.10
CA ARG A 78 -32.64 10.36 -1.02
C ARG A 78 -33.83 9.52 -0.62
N GLU A 79 -33.62 8.24 -0.32
CA GLU A 79 -34.68 7.36 0.14
C GLU A 79 -35.37 7.91 1.40
N ARG A 80 -34.58 8.32 2.40
CA ARG A 80 -35.11 8.94 3.62
C ARG A 80 -35.90 10.23 3.33
N LEU A 81 -35.40 11.08 2.43
CA LEU A 81 -36.09 12.29 2.02
C LEU A 81 -37.43 11.97 1.35
N HIS A 82 -37.45 11.03 0.40
CA HIS A 82 -38.69 10.60 -0.26
C HIS A 82 -39.71 10.08 0.76
N ARG A 83 -39.29 9.25 1.73
CA ARG A 83 -40.18 8.77 2.81
C ARG A 83 -40.79 9.93 3.62
N VAL A 84 -39.98 10.92 4.00
CA VAL A 84 -40.46 12.09 4.77
C VAL A 84 -41.42 12.94 3.95
N LEU A 85 -41.09 13.24 2.69
CA LEU A 85 -41.95 14.03 1.81
C LEU A 85 -43.28 13.32 1.53
N ASN A 86 -43.28 11.99 1.43
CA ASN A 86 -44.50 11.21 1.28
C ASN A 86 -45.44 11.40 2.48
N VAL A 87 -44.89 11.27 3.69
CA VAL A 87 -45.65 11.43 4.94
C VAL A 87 -46.24 12.84 5.06
N LEU A 88 -45.52 13.85 4.59
CA LEU A 88 -45.99 15.24 4.60
C LEU A 88 -46.98 15.56 3.45
N GLY A 89 -47.22 14.64 2.52
CA GLY A 89 -48.03 14.89 1.31
C GLY A 89 -47.36 15.84 0.32
N PHE A 90 -46.04 16.02 0.40
CA PHE A 90 -45.26 16.95 -0.42
C PHE A 90 -44.59 16.27 -1.63
N LEU A 91 -44.80 14.95 -1.81
CA LEU A 91 -44.37 14.27 -3.03
C LEU A 91 -45.33 14.58 -4.19
N PRO A 92 -44.81 14.83 -5.40
CA PRO A 92 -45.64 14.87 -6.60
C PRO A 92 -46.36 13.55 -6.83
N THR A 93 -47.52 13.59 -7.49
CA THR A 93 -48.35 12.41 -7.77
C THR A 93 -47.64 11.30 -8.56
N HIS A 94 -46.63 11.63 -9.37
CA HIS A 94 -45.83 10.65 -10.12
C HIS A 94 -44.72 9.98 -9.28
N TYR A 95 -44.54 10.39 -8.03
CA TYR A 95 -43.64 9.78 -7.05
C TYR A 95 -44.37 8.98 -5.97
N ALA A 96 -45.71 9.08 -5.90
CA ALA A 96 -46.55 8.42 -4.93
C ALA A 96 -46.73 6.92 -5.24
#